data_AF-A0A1G5UWW4-F1
#
_entry.id   AF-A0A1G5UWW4-F1
#
_cell.length_a   1.000
_cell.length_b   1.000
_cell.length_c   1.000
_cell.angle_alpha   90.00
_cell.angle_beta   90.00
_cell.angle_gamma   90.00
#
_symmetry.space_group_name_H-M   'P 1'
#
loop_
_entity.id
_entity.type
_entity.pdbx_description
1 polymer ?
#
loop_
_entity_poly.entity_id
_entity_poly.type
_entity_poly.pdbx_seq_one_letter_code
_entity_poly.pdbx_strand_id
1 'polypeptide(L)' 'MKILIDKSFYKDWKKIKDQDLNQKVLSFIEEIQKAESLSSLSNLKKLVGTKSYFRAKLGNYRV' A
#
# COMPACT_ATOMS: atom_id res chain seq x y z
N MET A 1 2.11 11.23 6.56
CA MET A 1 0.64 11.33 6.31
C MET A 1 -0.19 10.54 7.34
N LYS A 2 -1.44 10.94 7.63
CA LYS A 2 -2.38 10.10 8.40
C LYS A 2 -2.95 9.01 7.49
N ILE A 3 -2.85 7.74 7.91
CA ILE A 3 -3.33 6.59 7.15
C ILE A 3 -4.53 5.97 7.88
N LEU A 4 -5.53 5.53 7.11
CA LEU A 4 -6.62 4.70 7.59
C LEU A 4 -6.56 3.36 6.85
N ILE A 5 -6.59 2.26 7.59
CA ILE A 5 -6.59 0.91 7.04
C ILE A 5 -8.02 0.38 7.12
N ASP A 6 -8.54 -0.10 5.99
CA ASP A 6 -9.87 -0.70 5.97
C ASP A 6 -9.90 -2.00 6.78
N LYS A 7 -11.01 -2.24 7.49
CA LYS A 7 -11.18 -3.43 8.33
C LYS A 7 -11.12 -4.73 7.52
N SER A 8 -11.62 -4.73 6.29
CA SER A 8 -11.54 -5.90 5.40
C SER A 8 -10.10 -6.21 5.02
N PHE A 9 -9.32 -5.18 4.66
CA PHE A 9 -7.89 -5.34 4.37
C PHE A 9 -7.13 -5.94 5.55
N TYR A 10 -7.36 -5.44 6.77
CA TYR A 10 -6.71 -5.99 7.96
C TYR A 10 -7.05 -7.47 8.22
N LYS A 11 -8.31 -7.85 8.01
CA LYS A 11 -8.75 -9.25 8.14
C LYS A 11 -8.09 -10.15 7.11
N ASP A 12 -7.93 -9.68 5.88
CA ASP A 12 -7.32 -10.46 4.82
C ASP A 12 -5.81 -10.52 4.95
N TRP A 13 -5.17 -9.43 5.35
CA TRP A 13 -3.75 -9.38 5.67
C TRP A 13 -3.36 -10.41 6.75
N LYS A 14 -4.17 -10.55 7.81
CA LYS A 14 -3.97 -11.57 8.85
C LYS A 14 -3.95 -13.02 8.36
N LYS A 15 -4.56 -13.30 7.20
CA LYS A 15 -4.61 -14.66 6.61
C LYS A 15 -3.38 -14.98 5.76
N ILE A 16 -2.57 -13.97 5.41
CA ILE A 16 -1.36 -14.14 4.60
C ILE A 16 -0.31 -14.85 5.45
N LYS A 17 0.07 -16.08 5.05
CA LYS A 17 1.11 -16.89 5.72
C LYS A 17 2.52 -16.56 5.22
N ASP A 18 2.62 -15.94 4.06
CA ASP A 18 3.89 -15.52 3.46
C ASP A 18 4.47 -14.33 4.25
N GLN A 19 5.54 -14.59 5.00
CA GLN A 19 6.19 -13.60 5.86
C GLN A 19 6.89 -12.51 5.06
N ASP A 20 7.48 -12.85 3.91
CA ASP A 20 8.16 -11.88 3.04
C ASP A 20 7.15 -10.91 2.44
N LEU A 21 5.99 -11.41 2.02
CA LEU A 21 4.90 -10.56 1.54
C LEU A 21 4.39 -9.64 2.65
N ASN A 22 4.22 -10.17 3.86
CA ASN A 22 3.78 -9.36 5.01
C ASN A 22 4.78 -8.25 5.34
N GLN A 23 6.08 -8.54 5.35
CA GLN A 23 7.10 -7.52 5.56
C GLN A 23 7.08 -6.45 4.47
N LYS A 24 6.97 -6.83 3.20
CA LYS A 24 6.86 -5.86 2.08
C LYS A 24 5.67 -4.94 2.23
N VAL A 25 4.51 -5.46 2.63
CA VAL A 25 3.31 -4.66 2.89
C VAL A 25 3.53 -3.69 4.05
N LEU A 26 4.13 -4.14 5.16
CA LEU A 26 4.43 -3.29 6.31
C LEU A 26 5.41 -2.17 5.94
N SER A 27 6.51 -2.48 5.28
CA SER A 27 7.50 -1.48 4.84
C SER A 27 6.87 -0.45 3.92
N PHE A 28 5.98 -0.87 3.03
CA PHE A 28 5.26 0.04 2.15
C PHE A 28 4.30 0.98 2.91
N ILE A 29 3.57 0.46 3.90
CA ILE A 29 2.70 1.29 4.75
C ILE A 29 3.52 2.31 5.54
N GLU A 30 4.67 1.90 6.09
CA GLU A 30 5.59 2.80 6.80
C GLU A 30 6.17 3.88 5.89
N GLU A 31 6.53 3.54 4.66
CA GLU A 31 7.01 4.48 3.65
C GLU A 31 5.96 5.56 3.37
N ILE A 32 4.70 5.16 3.14
CA ILE A 32 3.58 6.11 2.96
C ILE A 32 3.37 6.96 4.22
N GLN A 33 3.52 6.39 5.41
CA GLN A 33 3.30 7.12 6.65
C GLN A 33 4.34 8.22 6.84
N LYS A 34 5.59 7.94 6.48
CA LYS A 34 6.73 8.87 6.53
C LYS A 34 6.74 9.86 5.36
N ALA A 35 6.08 9.55 4.25
CA ALA A 35 6.01 10.45 3.10
C ALA A 35 5.25 11.74 3.43
N GLU A 36 5.78 12.84 2.88
CA GLU A 36 5.18 14.17 2.95
C GLU A 36 4.06 14.35 1.90
N SER A 37 4.19 13.68 0.75
CA SER A 37 3.19 13.74 -0.33
C SER A 37 3.10 12.42 -1.10
N LEU A 38 1.97 12.20 -1.78
CA LEU A 38 1.82 11.04 -2.67
C LEU A 38 2.78 11.09 -3.87
N SER A 39 3.18 12.30 -4.28
CA SER A 39 4.08 12.52 -5.41
C SER A 39 5.52 12.09 -5.14
N SER A 40 5.95 12.04 -3.87
CA SER A 40 7.30 11.58 -3.51
C SER A 40 7.44 10.05 -3.55
N LEU A 41 6.33 9.31 -3.67
CA LEU A 41 6.33 7.85 -3.70
C LEU A 41 6.48 7.36 -5.15
N SER A 42 7.70 6.96 -5.53
CA SER A 42 8.03 6.46 -6.87
C SER A 42 7.25 5.19 -7.27
N ASN A 43 6.82 4.42 -6.28
CA ASN A 43 6.13 3.14 -6.44
C ASN A 43 4.63 3.31 -6.72
N LEU A 44 4.09 4.52 -6.59
CA LEU A 44 2.66 4.83 -6.70
C LEU A 44 2.30 5.33 -8.11
N LYS A 45 1.27 4.74 -8.71
CA LYS A 45 0.71 5.15 -10.00
C LYS A 45 -0.77 5.43 -9.85
N LYS A 46 -1.24 6.55 -10.40
CA LYS A 46 -2.66 6.88 -10.43
C LYS A 46 -3.43 5.88 -11.29
N LEU A 47 -4.61 5.45 -10.85
CA LEU A 47 -5.49 4.61 -11.67
C LEU A 47 -6.20 5.46 -12.72
N VAL A 48 -6.12 5.05 -13.98
CA VAL A 48 -6.77 5.72 -15.10
C VAL A 48 -8.29 5.71 -14.90
N GLY A 49 -8.94 6.84 -15.20
CA GLY A 49 -10.40 6.99 -15.04
C GLY A 49 -10.87 7.24 -13.61
N THR A 50 -9.96 7.35 -12.64
CA THR A 50 -10.30 7.63 -11.24
C THR A 50 -9.82 9.01 -10.79
N LYS A 51 -10.57 9.64 -9.88
CA LYS A 51 -10.20 10.97 -9.35
C LYS A 51 -9.05 10.89 -8.34
N SER A 52 -9.16 9.97 -7.37
CA SER A 52 -8.28 9.92 -6.19
C SER A 52 -7.85 8.50 -5.81
N TYR A 53 -7.78 7.60 -6.79
CA TYR A 53 -7.31 6.23 -6.55
C TYR A 53 -5.94 6.01 -7.18
N PHE A 54 -5.12 5.26 -6.47
CA PHE A 54 -3.75 4.95 -6.83
C PHE A 54 -3.52 3.46 -6.65
N ARG A 55 -2.45 2.97 -7.28
CA ARG A 55 -1.95 1.61 -7.13
C ARG A 55 -0.45 1.64 -6.91
N ALA A 56 0.05 0.73 -6.09
CA ALA A 56 1.47 0.45 -5.97
C ALA A 56 1.77 -0.99 -6.41
N LYS A 57 2.98 -1.23 -6.92
CA LYS A 57 3.44 -2.58 -7.26
C LYS A 57 4.38 -3.05 -6.16
N LEU A 58 4.02 -4.16 -5.50
CA LEU A 58 4.84 -4.81 -4.47
C LEU A 58 5.28 -6.18 -5.00
N GLY A 59 6.38 -6.19 -5.77
CA GLY A 59 6.84 -7.39 -6.46
C GLY A 59 5.81 -7.92 -7.47
N ASN A 60 5.25 -9.10 -7.19
CA ASN A 60 4.21 -9.73 -8.02
C ASN A 60 2.79 -9.24 -7.68
N TYR A 61 2.63 -8.49 -6.59
CA TYR A 61 1.33 -8.06 -6.07
C TYR A 61 1.10 -6.56 -6.29
N ARG A 62 -0.14 -6.12 -6.08
CA ARG A 62 -0.58 -4.73 -6.21
C ARG A 62 -1.43 -4.36 -4.99
N VAL A 63 -1.25 -3.14 -4.51
CA VAL A 63 -2.04 -2.51 -3.43
C VAL A 63 -2.66 -1.24 -3.98
#